data_AF-A0A9D1NXS7-F1
#
_entry.id   AF-A0A9D1NXS7-F1
#
_cell.length_a   1.000
_cell.length_b   1.000
_cell.length_c   1.000
_cell.angle_alpha   90.00
_cell.angle_beta   90.00
_cell.angle_gamma   90.00
#
_symmetry.space_group_name_H-M   'P 1'
#
loop_
_entity.id
_entity.type
_entity.pdbx_description
1 polymer ?
#
loop_
_entity_poly.entity_id
_entity_poly.type
_entity_poly.pdbx_seq_one_letter_code
_entity_poly.pdbx_strand_id
1 'polypeptide(L)'
;MKKRPIIRPASLADWIYPRRCALCDGVLGKKERYVCALCRENLPEPVGQPRCMRCGKPLTGREQEFCYDCGHYEQNFERGQGIFLYQGEIRESMMRFKFRGRKEYGAFFGGMMLLYGQEFLRQVRPQVIVPVPVHWRKLRTRGYNQAQVLAEVISSGLSIPLRTDLVLRKKFTVAQKKLNRKERKKNLEAAFYA
;
A
#
# COMPACT_ATOMS: atom_id res chain seq x y z
N MET A 1 14.43 22.83 1.93
CA MET A 1 15.09 21.96 0.93
C MET A 1 14.04 21.48 -0.08
N LYS A 2 14.09 21.95 -1.33
CA LYS A 2 13.14 21.58 -2.38
C LYS A 2 13.38 20.12 -2.78
N LYS A 3 12.60 19.17 -2.24
CA LYS A 3 12.60 17.77 -2.68
C LYS A 3 12.23 17.76 -4.16
N ARG A 4 13.21 17.53 -5.03
CA ARG A 4 12.98 17.39 -6.47
C ARG A 4 11.98 16.24 -6.65
N PRO A 5 10.81 16.48 -7.26
CA PRO A 5 9.90 15.39 -7.54
C PRO A 5 10.62 14.38 -8.42
N ILE A 6 10.47 13.09 -8.14
CA ILE A 6 10.99 11.99 -8.97
C ILE A 6 10.28 12.02 -10.33
N ILE A 7 10.69 12.92 -11.21
CA ILE A 7 10.16 13.10 -12.56
C ILE A 7 10.85 12.03 -13.41
N ARG A 8 10.08 11.09 -13.94
CA ARG A 8 10.52 10.33 -15.10
C ARG A 8 10.16 11.18 -16.34
N PRO A 9 11.13 11.69 -17.11
CA PRO A 9 10.82 12.42 -18.34
C PRO A 9 10.06 11.51 -19.30
N ALA A 10 9.23 12.13 -20.16
CA ALA A 10 8.50 11.39 -21.19
C ALA A 10 9.52 10.70 -22.12
N SER A 11 9.38 9.40 -22.28
CA SER A 11 10.30 8.54 -23.04
C SER A 11 9.61 8.00 -24.29
N LEU A 12 10.37 7.57 -25.31
CA LEU A 12 9.81 6.89 -26.49
C LEU A 12 8.91 5.69 -26.11
N ALA A 13 9.19 5.04 -24.97
CA ALA A 13 8.38 3.96 -24.44
C ALA A 13 6.95 4.40 -24.06
N ASP A 14 6.70 5.69 -23.79
CA ASP A 14 5.37 6.19 -23.41
C ASP A 14 4.40 6.25 -24.61
N TRP A 15 4.90 6.12 -25.84
CA TRP A 15 4.06 5.96 -27.04
C TRP A 15 3.48 4.55 -27.15
N ILE A 16 4.26 3.54 -26.76
CA ILE A 16 3.86 2.13 -26.77
C ILE A 16 3.18 1.75 -25.44
N TYR A 17 3.57 2.41 -24.35
CA TYR A 17 3.08 2.16 -22.99
C TYR A 17 2.69 3.48 -22.31
N PRO A 18 1.55 4.09 -22.71
CA PRO A 18 1.16 5.39 -22.17
C PRO A 18 0.91 5.32 -20.67
N ARG A 19 1.30 6.39 -19.97
CA ARG A 19 1.03 6.55 -18.55
C ARG A 19 -0.47 6.52 -18.31
N ARG A 20 -0.89 5.84 -17.25
CA ARG A 20 -2.30 5.66 -16.90
C ARG A 20 -2.64 6.19 -15.52
N CYS A 21 -3.87 6.66 -15.40
CA CYS A 21 -4.45 7.16 -14.17
C CYS A 21 -4.52 6.00 -13.16
N ALA A 22 -3.92 6.21 -11.99
CA ALA A 22 -3.90 5.22 -10.93
C ALA A 22 -5.31 4.79 -10.50
N LEU A 23 -6.31 5.67 -10.61
CA LEU A 23 -7.69 5.37 -10.20
C LEU A 23 -8.52 4.75 -11.33
N CYS A 24 -8.73 5.43 -12.46
CA CYS A 24 -9.61 4.96 -13.53
C CYS A 24 -8.92 4.13 -14.64
N ASP A 25 -7.59 3.98 -14.63
CA ASP A 25 -6.79 3.37 -15.72
C ASP A 25 -6.78 4.14 -17.05
N GLY A 26 -7.44 5.31 -17.14
CA GLY A 26 -7.45 6.15 -18.33
C GLY A 26 -6.06 6.68 -18.69
N VAL A 27 -5.82 6.94 -19.99
CA VAL A 27 -4.55 7.50 -20.46
C VAL A 27 -4.37 8.92 -19.94
N LEU A 28 -3.20 9.21 -19.37
CA LEU A 28 -2.88 10.52 -18.81
C LEU A 28 -2.37 11.48 -19.89
N GLY A 29 -2.83 12.73 -19.82
CA GLY A 29 -2.28 13.83 -20.59
C GLY A 29 -0.84 14.19 -20.18
N LYS A 30 -0.16 14.99 -21.01
CA LYS A 30 1.25 15.38 -20.77
C LYS A 30 1.50 16.03 -19.40
N LYS A 31 0.56 16.87 -18.93
CA LYS A 31 0.64 17.58 -17.63
C LYS A 31 0.15 16.74 -16.45
N GLU A 32 -0.55 15.65 -16.70
CA GLU A 32 -1.04 14.74 -15.66
C GLU A 32 0.08 13.76 -15.29
N ARG A 33 0.12 13.35 -14.03
CA ARG A 33 1.25 12.56 -13.50
C ARG A 33 0.86 11.19 -13.00
N TYR A 34 -0.09 11.16 -12.07
CA TYR A 34 -0.51 9.94 -11.39
C TYR A 34 -2.01 9.68 -11.53
N VAL A 35 -2.81 10.74 -11.53
CA VAL A 35 -4.27 10.69 -11.72
C VAL A 35 -4.68 11.76 -12.72
N CYS A 36 -5.75 11.49 -13.47
CA CYS A 36 -6.34 12.46 -14.39
C CYS A 36 -7.08 13.57 -13.63
N ALA A 37 -7.43 14.65 -14.30
CA ALA A 37 -8.15 15.79 -13.73
C ALA A 37 -9.45 15.36 -13.03
N LEU A 38 -10.29 14.57 -13.71
CA LEU A 38 -11.57 14.08 -13.15
C LEU A 38 -11.38 13.26 -11.88
N CYS A 39 -10.40 12.35 -11.86
CA CYS A 39 -10.10 11.54 -10.67
C CYS A 39 -9.43 12.34 -9.55
N ARG A 40 -8.78 13.47 -9.88
CA ARG A 40 -8.20 14.37 -8.88
C ARG A 40 -9.28 15.17 -8.16
N GLU A 41 -10.29 15.64 -8.89
CA GLU A 41 -11.44 16.35 -8.33
C GLU A 41 -12.30 15.42 -7.46
N ASN A 42 -12.42 14.15 -7.87
CA ASN A 42 -13.21 13.13 -7.17
C ASN A 42 -12.32 12.14 -6.40
N LEU A 43 -11.24 12.62 -5.79
CA LEU A 43 -10.33 11.75 -5.06
C LEU A 43 -11.05 11.16 -3.83
N PRO A 44 -11.03 9.83 -3.63
CA PRO A 44 -11.63 9.23 -2.45
C PRO A 44 -11.03 9.82 -1.16
N GLU A 45 -11.90 10.12 -0.20
CA GLU A 45 -11.45 10.69 1.07
C GLU A 45 -10.57 9.70 1.85
N PRO A 46 -9.47 10.19 2.46
CA PRO A 46 -8.68 9.38 3.37
C PRO A 46 -9.45 9.02 4.63
N VAL A 47 -9.01 7.97 5.32
CA VAL A 47 -9.56 7.59 6.63
C VAL A 47 -9.29 8.69 7.67
N GLY A 48 -10.33 9.44 8.01
CA GLY A 48 -10.35 10.48 9.04
C GLY A 48 -10.45 9.93 10.47
N GLN A 49 -10.71 10.83 11.41
CA GLN A 49 -11.08 10.52 12.78
C GLN A 49 -12.62 10.44 12.92
N PRO A 50 -13.17 9.67 13.87
CA PRO A 50 -12.47 8.78 14.81
C PRO A 50 -12.02 7.47 14.14
N ARG A 51 -10.83 6.99 14.51
CA ARG A 51 -10.28 5.70 14.05
C ARG A 51 -9.58 4.96 15.17
N CYS A 52 -9.57 3.64 15.07
CA CYS A 52 -8.96 2.76 16.07
C CYS A 52 -7.49 3.13 16.31
N MET A 53 -7.14 3.37 17.57
CA MET A 53 -5.77 3.75 17.97
C MET A 53 -4.72 2.65 17.67
N ARG A 54 -5.16 1.39 17.53
CA ARG A 54 -4.32 0.24 17.23
C ARG A 54 -4.22 -0.02 15.72
N CYS A 55 -5.31 -0.38 15.04
CA CYS A 55 -5.26 -0.80 13.62
C CYS A 55 -5.60 0.30 12.59
N GLY A 56 -6.08 1.47 13.03
CA GLY A 56 -6.47 2.56 12.15
C GLY A 56 -7.78 2.37 11.39
N LYS A 57 -8.58 1.33 11.72
CA LYS A 57 -9.93 1.13 11.17
C LYS A 57 -10.86 2.28 11.61
N PRO A 58 -11.68 2.86 10.72
CA PRO A 58 -12.65 3.87 11.12
C PRO A 58 -13.60 3.34 12.20
N LEU A 59 -14.00 4.21 13.11
CA LEU A 59 -14.94 3.90 14.19
C LEU A 59 -16.26 4.63 13.96
N THR A 60 -17.34 4.04 14.46
CA THR A 60 -18.68 4.62 14.40
C THR A 60 -18.98 5.49 15.62
N GLY A 61 -18.47 5.10 16.80
CA GLY A 61 -18.60 5.87 18.03
C GLY A 61 -17.52 6.95 18.16
N ARG A 62 -17.90 8.17 18.57
CA ARG A 62 -16.97 9.30 18.76
C ARG A 62 -15.96 9.06 19.89
N GLU A 63 -16.40 8.43 20.97
CA GLU A 63 -15.58 8.15 22.16
C GLU A 63 -14.93 6.75 22.11
N GLN A 64 -15.17 6.01 21.04
CA GLN A 64 -14.58 4.68 20.89
C GLN A 64 -13.09 4.82 20.55
N GLU A 65 -12.23 4.15 21.31
CA GLU A 65 -10.77 4.15 21.06
C GLU A 65 -10.32 2.95 20.23
N PHE A 66 -10.98 1.79 20.42
CA PHE A 66 -10.62 0.53 19.79
C PHE A 66 -11.79 -0.08 19.02
N CYS A 67 -11.51 -0.64 17.84
CA CYS A 67 -12.50 -1.44 17.12
C CYS A 67 -12.70 -2.78 17.82
N TYR A 68 -13.81 -3.46 17.51
CA TYR A 68 -14.14 -4.78 18.06
C TYR A 68 -12.94 -5.75 18.02
N ASP A 69 -12.29 -5.90 16.86
CA ASP A 69 -11.18 -6.83 16.69
C ASP A 69 -9.97 -6.52 17.58
N CYS A 70 -9.64 -5.24 17.75
CA CYS A 70 -8.51 -4.80 18.56
C CYS A 70 -8.80 -4.82 20.06
N GLY A 71 -10.06 -4.76 20.47
CA GLY A 71 -10.47 -4.88 21.87
C GLY A 71 -10.62 -6.32 22.36
N HIS A 72 -10.88 -7.28 21.45
CA HIS A 72 -11.19 -8.67 21.82
C HIS A 72 -10.08 -9.68 21.50
N TYR A 73 -9.16 -9.35 20.59
CA TYR A 73 -8.10 -10.27 20.17
C TYR A 73 -6.72 -9.65 20.38
N GLU A 74 -5.79 -10.47 20.86
CA GLU A 74 -4.38 -10.12 20.90
C GLU A 74 -3.84 -9.84 19.49
N GLN A 75 -3.06 -8.77 19.36
CA GLN A 75 -2.50 -8.32 18.08
C GLN A 75 -0.98 -8.44 18.11
N ASN A 76 -0.39 -8.99 17.05
CA ASN A 76 1.07 -9.10 16.88
C ASN A 76 1.69 -7.81 16.30
N PHE A 77 1.08 -6.66 16.57
CA PHE A 77 1.56 -5.35 16.15
C PHE A 77 1.04 -4.28 17.12
N GLU A 78 1.81 -3.21 17.28
CA GLU A 78 1.47 -2.11 18.19
C GLU A 78 0.54 -1.09 17.54
N ARG A 79 0.89 -0.65 16.31
CA ARG A 79 0.13 0.38 15.59
C ARG A 79 0.08 0.10 14.09
N GLY A 80 -1.03 0.47 13.46
CA GLY A 80 -1.27 0.41 12.03
C GLY A 80 -2.14 1.56 11.56
N GLN A 81 -1.94 1.98 10.31
CA GLN A 81 -2.76 3.02 9.69
C GLN A 81 -3.08 2.65 8.23
N GLY A 82 -4.37 2.56 7.92
CA GLY A 82 -4.87 2.56 6.55
C GLY A 82 -5.10 3.99 6.07
N ILE A 83 -4.75 4.28 4.82
CA ILE A 83 -4.99 5.61 4.23
C ILE A 83 -6.38 5.70 3.61
N PHE A 84 -6.83 4.65 2.93
CA PHE A 84 -8.12 4.61 2.26
C PHE A 84 -8.91 3.38 2.68
N LEU A 85 -10.23 3.49 2.64
CA LEU A 85 -11.11 2.33 2.69
C LEU A 85 -10.99 1.52 1.40
N TYR A 86 -10.98 0.19 1.55
CA TYR A 86 -10.90 -0.73 0.42
C TYR A 86 -12.26 -0.91 -0.26
N GLN A 87 -12.74 0.13 -0.92
CA GLN A 87 -14.05 0.19 -1.58
C GLN A 87 -14.00 1.03 -2.87
N GLY A 88 -15.03 0.90 -3.71
CA GLY A 88 -15.17 1.66 -4.96
C GLY A 88 -13.90 1.68 -5.82
N GLU A 89 -13.53 2.86 -6.32
CA GLU A 89 -12.36 3.07 -7.17
C GLU A 89 -11.03 2.66 -6.52
N ILE A 90 -10.89 2.83 -5.20
CA ILE A 90 -9.67 2.39 -4.48
C ILE A 90 -9.51 0.88 -4.58
N ARG A 91 -10.60 0.13 -4.41
CA ARG A 91 -10.58 -1.33 -4.52
C ARG A 91 -10.17 -1.74 -5.94
N GLU A 92 -10.79 -1.17 -6.96
CA GLU A 92 -10.50 -1.51 -8.35
C GLU A 92 -9.06 -1.16 -8.74
N SER A 93 -8.61 0.05 -8.41
CA SER A 93 -7.22 0.47 -8.58
C SER A 93 -6.22 -0.47 -7.89
N MET A 94 -6.48 -0.81 -6.63
CA MET A 94 -5.62 -1.73 -5.87
C MET A 94 -5.62 -3.15 -6.44
N MET A 95 -6.71 -3.59 -7.09
CA MET A 95 -6.70 -4.86 -7.80
C MET A 95 -5.81 -4.81 -9.04
N ARG A 96 -5.82 -3.71 -9.80
CA ARG A 96 -4.92 -3.54 -10.96
C ARG A 96 -3.46 -3.51 -10.51
N PHE A 97 -3.16 -2.83 -9.41
CA PHE A 97 -1.83 -2.81 -8.77
C PHE A 97 -1.42 -4.18 -8.20
N LYS A 98 -2.35 -5.01 -7.72
CA LYS A 98 -2.00 -6.34 -7.18
C LYS A 98 -1.85 -7.41 -8.23
N PHE A 99 -2.60 -7.32 -9.34
CA PHE A 99 -2.82 -8.46 -10.23
C PHE A 99 -2.73 -8.16 -11.73
N ARG A 100 -2.74 -6.89 -12.17
CA ARG A 100 -2.77 -6.53 -13.60
C ARG A 100 -1.55 -5.73 -14.05
N GLY A 101 -0.40 -5.93 -13.40
CA GLY A 101 0.87 -5.38 -13.87
C GLY A 101 1.07 -3.87 -13.69
N ARG A 102 0.14 -3.16 -13.01
CA ARG A 102 0.21 -1.69 -12.84
C ARG A 102 1.19 -1.22 -11.76
N LYS A 103 2.47 -1.61 -11.85
CA LYS A 103 3.51 -1.29 -10.84
C LYS A 103 3.62 0.21 -10.58
N GLU A 104 3.44 1.01 -11.64
CA GLU A 104 3.47 2.46 -11.65
C GLU A 104 2.47 3.10 -10.68
N TYR A 105 1.38 2.41 -10.30
CA TYR A 105 0.41 2.91 -9.33
C TYR A 105 0.99 2.98 -7.92
N GLY A 106 2.10 2.28 -7.66
CA GLY A 106 2.82 2.37 -6.40
C GLY A 106 3.35 3.78 -6.10
N ALA A 107 3.72 4.56 -7.13
CA ALA A 107 4.16 5.94 -6.94
C ALA A 107 3.02 6.84 -6.43
N PHE A 108 1.80 6.63 -6.94
CA PHE A 108 0.60 7.29 -6.45
C PHE A 108 0.32 6.89 -5.00
N PHE A 109 0.11 5.60 -4.74
CA PHE A 109 -0.28 5.11 -3.41
C PHE A 109 0.78 5.38 -2.34
N GLY A 110 2.07 5.20 -2.66
CA GLY A 110 3.17 5.54 -1.75
C GLY A 110 3.22 7.04 -1.47
N GLY A 111 2.94 7.88 -2.47
CA GLY A 111 2.78 9.32 -2.29
C GLY A 111 1.62 9.68 -1.36
N MET A 112 0.48 9.00 -1.49
CA MET A 112 -0.67 9.19 -0.60
C MET A 112 -0.35 8.73 0.84
N MET A 113 0.43 7.65 1.00
CA MET A 113 0.93 7.20 2.30
C MET A 113 1.86 8.23 2.95
N LEU A 114 2.71 8.89 2.18
CA LEU A 114 3.53 9.99 2.68
C LEU A 114 2.66 11.20 3.07
N LEU A 115 1.76 11.62 2.19
CA LEU A 115 0.94 12.81 2.39
C LEU A 115 0.06 12.70 3.65
N TYR A 116 -0.64 11.58 3.81
CA TYR A 116 -1.62 11.38 4.88
C TYR A 116 -1.11 10.56 6.06
N GLY A 117 0.00 9.84 5.90
CA GLY A 117 0.62 9.01 6.94
C GLY A 117 1.86 9.62 7.58
N GLN A 118 2.36 10.77 7.11
CA GLN A 118 3.56 11.40 7.68
C GLN A 118 3.49 11.63 9.20
N GLU A 119 2.34 12.05 9.73
CA GLU A 119 2.20 12.31 11.17
C GLU A 119 2.28 11.01 11.97
N PHE A 120 1.66 9.94 11.48
CA PHE A 120 1.79 8.62 12.09
C PHE A 120 3.24 8.12 12.07
N LEU A 121 3.93 8.26 10.94
CA LEU A 121 5.33 7.85 10.82
C LEU A 121 6.23 8.68 11.75
N ARG A 122 5.95 9.97 11.94
CA ARG A 122 6.64 10.85 12.90
C ARG A 122 6.41 10.43 14.35
N GLN A 123 5.22 9.94 14.68
CA GLN A 123 4.91 9.43 16.02
C GLN A 123 5.55 8.06 16.28
N VAL A 124 5.55 7.17 15.30
CA VAL A 124 6.14 5.82 15.41
C VAL A 124 7.67 5.87 15.41
N ARG A 125 8.28 6.84 14.70
CA ARG A 125 9.74 6.99 14.56
C ARG A 125 10.45 5.68 14.16
N PRO A 126 10.02 5.01 13.08
CA PRO A 126 10.62 3.74 12.68
C PRO A 126 12.08 3.92 12.28
N GLN A 127 12.97 3.03 12.75
CA GLN A 127 14.39 3.03 12.33
C GLN A 127 14.59 2.28 11.01
N VAL A 128 13.65 1.41 10.62
CA VAL A 128 13.73 0.60 9.41
C VAL A 128 12.34 0.33 8.85
N ILE A 129 12.24 0.23 7.53
CA ILE A 129 11.04 -0.25 6.82
C ILE A 129 11.34 -1.65 6.30
N VAL A 130 10.46 -2.60 6.61
CA VAL A 130 10.54 -3.99 6.13
C VAL A 130 9.26 -4.31 5.36
N PRO A 131 9.32 -4.46 4.02
CA PRO A 131 8.15 -4.83 3.25
C PRO A 131 7.88 -6.32 3.41
N VAL A 132 6.62 -6.69 3.59
CA VAL A 132 6.23 -8.11 3.68
C VAL A 132 6.56 -8.80 2.34
N PRO A 133 7.38 -9.87 2.35
CA PRO A 133 7.80 -10.54 1.13
C PRO A 133 6.67 -11.37 0.50
N VAL A 134 6.74 -11.50 -0.83
CA VAL A 134 5.96 -12.48 -1.58
C VAL A 134 6.85 -13.68 -1.94
N HIS A 135 6.23 -14.86 -2.07
CA HIS A 135 6.96 -16.05 -2.49
C HIS A 135 7.49 -15.89 -3.92
N TRP A 136 8.69 -16.39 -4.22
CA TRP A 136 9.37 -16.21 -5.51
C TRP A 136 8.50 -16.60 -6.73
N ARG A 137 7.72 -17.69 -6.63
CA ARG A 137 6.76 -18.09 -7.68
C ARG A 137 5.73 -16.98 -7.96
N LYS A 138 5.20 -16.33 -6.92
CA LYS A 138 4.24 -15.22 -7.06
C LYS A 138 4.94 -13.97 -7.59
N LEU A 139 6.19 -13.73 -7.23
CA LEU A 139 7.01 -12.65 -7.76
C LEU A 139 7.18 -12.82 -9.28
N ARG A 140 7.52 -14.03 -9.74
CA ARG A 140 7.65 -14.34 -11.18
C ARG A 140 6.35 -14.12 -11.96
N THR A 141 5.21 -14.50 -11.40
CA THR A 141 3.90 -14.31 -12.06
C THR A 141 3.44 -12.85 -12.07
N ARG A 142 3.68 -12.10 -10.98
CA ARG A 142 3.17 -10.72 -10.83
C ARG A 142 4.16 -9.64 -11.28
N GLY A 143 5.43 -9.99 -11.44
CA GLY A 143 6.52 -9.09 -11.83
C GLY A 143 7.13 -8.24 -10.69
N TYR A 144 6.43 -8.04 -9.57
CA TYR A 144 6.91 -7.20 -8.47
C TYR A 144 6.25 -7.53 -7.12
N ASN A 145 6.90 -7.12 -6.03
CA ASN A 145 6.34 -7.10 -4.69
C ASN A 145 5.68 -5.74 -4.41
N GLN A 146 4.35 -5.74 -4.27
CA GLN A 146 3.56 -4.53 -4.04
C GLN A 146 3.99 -3.79 -2.76
N ALA A 147 4.26 -4.53 -1.68
CA ALA A 147 4.66 -3.93 -0.41
C ALA A 147 6.02 -3.23 -0.53
N GLN A 148 6.96 -3.85 -1.26
CA GLN A 148 8.26 -3.26 -1.52
C GLN A 148 8.15 -1.98 -2.35
N VAL A 149 7.34 -1.97 -3.41
CA VAL A 149 7.15 -0.77 -4.24
C VAL A 149 6.61 0.41 -3.42
N LEU A 150 5.66 0.17 -2.51
CA LEU A 150 5.16 1.22 -1.61
C LEU A 150 6.24 1.64 -0.61
N ALA A 151 6.99 0.69 -0.06
CA ALA A 151 8.05 0.94 0.90
C ALA A 151 9.22 1.75 0.31
N GLU A 152 9.58 1.53 -0.95
CA GLU A 152 10.60 2.31 -1.69
C GLU A 152 10.23 3.80 -1.74
N VAL A 153 8.95 4.11 -1.98
CA VAL A 153 8.46 5.49 -2.01
C VAL A 153 8.57 6.14 -0.62
N ILE A 154 8.15 5.42 0.43
CA ILE A 154 8.20 5.94 1.81
C ILE A 154 9.65 6.13 2.27
N SER A 155 10.50 5.14 2.03
CA SER A 155 11.93 5.16 2.34
C SER A 155 12.60 6.36 1.67
N SER A 156 12.39 6.56 0.37
CA SER A 156 12.92 7.72 -0.36
C SER A 156 12.35 9.05 0.16
N GLY A 157 11.06 9.06 0.52
CA GLY A 157 10.37 10.26 0.99
C GLY A 157 10.82 10.74 2.36
N LEU A 158 11.19 9.83 3.26
CA LEU A 158 11.52 10.12 4.67
C LEU A 158 12.95 9.77 5.06
N SER A 159 13.75 9.24 4.13
CA SER A 159 15.13 8.78 4.38
C SER A 159 15.23 7.71 5.48
N ILE A 160 14.22 6.84 5.58
CA ILE A 160 14.24 5.69 6.49
C ILE A 160 14.82 4.48 5.75
N PRO A 161 15.81 3.75 6.30
CA PRO A 161 16.38 2.57 5.68
C PRO A 161 15.32 1.53 5.28
N LEU A 162 15.40 1.04 4.04
CA LEU A 162 14.58 -0.07 3.54
C LEU A 162 15.38 -1.36 3.57
N ARG A 163 14.86 -2.40 4.23
CA ARG A 163 15.47 -3.73 4.29
C ARG A 163 14.52 -4.79 3.76
N THR A 164 14.89 -5.45 2.67
CA THR A 164 14.07 -6.47 1.99
C THR A 164 14.51 -7.91 2.30
N ASP A 165 15.54 -8.05 3.13
CA ASP A 165 16.25 -9.28 3.45
C ASP A 165 16.00 -9.77 4.88
N LEU A 166 15.40 -8.95 5.75
CA LEU A 166 15.09 -9.29 7.14
C LEU A 166 13.90 -10.24 7.31
N VAL A 167 13.04 -10.37 6.29
CA VAL A 167 11.93 -11.32 6.32
C VAL A 167 11.86 -12.01 4.97
N LEU A 168 11.86 -13.34 4.99
CA LEU A 168 11.81 -14.19 3.82
C LEU A 168 10.56 -15.06 3.82
N ARG A 169 9.95 -15.24 2.65
CA ARG A 169 8.80 -16.14 2.48
C ARG A 169 9.18 -17.40 1.70
N LYS A 170 9.52 -18.47 2.41
CA LYS A 170 9.95 -19.75 1.81
C LYS A 170 8.78 -20.65 1.39
N LYS A 171 7.62 -20.56 2.05
CA LYS A 171 6.47 -21.43 1.76
C LYS A 171 5.63 -20.88 0.61
N PHE A 172 5.40 -21.70 -0.42
CA PHE A 172 4.39 -21.40 -1.42
C PHE A 172 3.01 -21.74 -0.86
N THR A 173 2.18 -20.72 -0.68
CA THR A 173 0.87 -20.87 -0.03
C THR A 173 -0.28 -20.57 -0.99
N VAL A 174 -1.42 -21.21 -0.78
CA VAL A 174 -2.66 -20.94 -1.53
C VAL A 174 -3.05 -19.47 -1.38
N ALA A 175 -3.66 -18.89 -2.42
CA ALA A 175 -4.11 -17.51 -2.38
C ALA A 175 -5.17 -17.31 -1.28
N GLN A 176 -4.90 -16.43 -0.31
CA GLN A 176 -5.78 -16.23 0.85
C GLN A 176 -7.20 -15.77 0.50
N LYS A 177 -7.42 -15.16 -0.68
CA LYS A 177 -8.77 -14.80 -1.14
C LYS A 177 -9.70 -16.00 -1.31
N LYS A 178 -9.14 -17.21 -1.46
CA LYS A 178 -9.90 -18.47 -1.59
C LYS A 178 -10.14 -19.16 -0.24
N LEU A 179 -9.66 -18.58 0.86
CA LEU A 179 -9.61 -19.22 2.18
C LEU A 179 -10.43 -18.44 3.21
N ASN A 180 -11.06 -19.17 4.12
CA ASN A 180 -11.73 -18.62 5.30
C ASN A 180 -10.72 -18.19 6.39
N ARG A 181 -11.20 -17.62 7.51
CA ARG A 181 -10.32 -17.08 8.58
C ARG A 181 -9.39 -18.14 9.18
N LYS A 182 -9.91 -19.32 9.51
CA LYS A 182 -9.15 -20.42 10.12
C LYS A 182 -8.09 -20.95 9.15
N GLU A 183 -8.48 -21.14 7.90
CA GLU A 183 -7.59 -21.58 6.82
C GLU A 183 -6.51 -20.55 6.51
N ARG A 184 -6.82 -19.25 6.56
CA ARG A 184 -5.82 -18.18 6.37
C ARG A 184 -4.72 -18.24 7.43
N LYS A 185 -5.08 -18.48 8.70
CA LYS A 185 -4.12 -18.63 9.80
C LYS A 185 -3.21 -19.84 9.54
N LYS A 186 -3.80 -21.01 9.30
CA LYS A 186 -3.06 -22.25 8.97
C LYS A 186 -2.17 -22.11 7.73
N ASN A 187 -2.65 -21.42 6.71
CA ASN A 187 -1.92 -21.18 5.46
C ASN A 187 -0.71 -20.24 5.64
N LEU A 188 -0.67 -19.44 6.71
CA LEU A 188 0.46 -18.57 7.06
C LEU A 188 1.46 -19.19 8.05
N GLU A 189 1.09 -20.29 8.71
CA GLU A 189 2.00 -20.99 9.64
C GLU A 189 3.28 -21.43 8.93
N ALA A 190 4.42 -21.10 9.56
CA ALA A 190 5.79 -21.31 9.07
C ALA A 190 6.03 -20.78 7.64
N ALA A 191 5.23 -19.79 7.20
CA ALA A 191 5.38 -19.23 5.86
C ALA A 191 6.50 -18.21 5.76
N PHE A 192 6.81 -17.53 6.86
CA PHE A 192 7.80 -16.47 6.97
C PHE A 192 8.93 -16.86 7.93
N TYR A 193 10.12 -16.38 7.63
CA TYR A 193 11.35 -16.54 8.40
C TYR A 193 11.97 -15.16 8.56
N ALA A 194 12.47 -14.85 9.74
CA ALA A 194 13.21 -13.62 10.05
C ALA A 194 14.59 -14.00 10.59
#